data_AF-A0A3D6DJ53-F1
#
_entry.id   AF-A0A3D6DJ53-F1
#
_cell.length_a   1.000
_cell.length_b   1.000
_cell.length_c   1.000
_cell.angle_alpha   90.00
_cell.angle_beta   90.00
_cell.angle_gamma   90.00
#
_symmetry.space_group_name_H-M   'P 1'
#
loop_
_entity.id
_entity.type
_entity.pdbx_description
1 polymer ?
#
loop_
_entity_poly.entity_id
_entity_poly.type
_entity_poly.pdbx_seq_one_letter_code
_entity_poly.pdbx_strand_id
1 'polypeptide(L)'
;MRVLHLASWYPNREHTQLGNFVRRHIEALPTAVESTVLHVWPSARKAREVGAAEPGSLGPSSIREVISYVKDLPPRHWRTEWAYHKHMSRLRKEGYVPDLVHLHVAAEAARPALKAAQQWN
;
A
#
# COMPACT_ATOMS: atom_id res chain seq x y z
N MET A 1 0.86 -19.52 0.31
CA MET A 1 -0.28 -18.57 0.41
C MET A 1 0.19 -17.22 -0.08
N ARG A 2 -0.59 -16.55 -0.92
CA ARG A 2 -0.29 -15.24 -1.51
C ARG A 2 -1.18 -14.17 -0.89
N VAL A 3 -0.55 -13.15 -0.30
CA VAL A 3 -1.26 -12.03 0.32
C VAL A 3 -0.98 -10.75 -0.44
N LEU A 4 -2.06 -10.10 -0.89
CA LEU A 4 -2.01 -8.75 -1.44
C LEU A 4 -2.34 -7.74 -0.35
N HIS A 5 -1.34 -7.00 0.08
CA HIS A 5 -1.45 -5.96 1.08
C HIS A 5 -1.72 -4.61 0.42
N LEU A 6 -2.87 -4.00 0.71
CA LEU A 6 -3.14 -2.61 0.35
C LEU A 6 -2.75 -1.74 1.54
N ALA A 7 -1.69 -0.94 1.42
CA ALA A 7 -1.18 -0.15 2.53
C ALA A 7 -1.30 1.33 2.21
N SER A 8 -2.22 2.02 2.90
CA SER A 8 -2.31 3.48 2.77
C SER A 8 -1.10 4.17 3.41
N TRP A 9 -0.54 3.55 4.45
CA TRP A 9 0.68 3.99 5.13
C TRP A 9 1.75 2.91 4.97
N TYR A 10 2.85 3.27 4.32
CA TYR A 10 3.98 2.37 4.10
C TYR A 10 5.26 3.19 3.88
N PRO A 11 6.45 2.65 4.22
CA PRO A 11 7.70 3.36 3.99
C PRO A 11 7.85 3.74 2.51
N ASN A 12 8.16 5.01 2.27
CA ASN A 12 8.33 5.52 0.91
C ASN A 12 9.46 6.56 0.86
N ARG A 13 9.79 7.05 -0.33
CA ARG A 13 10.96 7.94 -0.56
C ARG A 13 10.84 9.31 0.12
N GLU A 14 9.62 9.74 0.45
CA GLU A 14 9.35 11.01 1.11
C GLU A 14 9.21 10.81 2.63
N HIS A 15 8.75 9.64 3.05
CA HIS A 15 8.53 9.28 4.44
C HIS A 15 9.01 7.84 4.71
N THR A 16 10.29 7.69 5.05
CA THR A 16 10.94 6.39 5.28
C THR A 16 10.43 5.64 6.50
N GLN A 17 9.81 6.34 7.46
CA GLN A 17 9.28 5.75 8.69
C GLN A 17 7.75 5.57 8.68
N LEU A 18 7.05 6.12 7.68
CA LEU A 18 5.59 6.03 7.60
C LEU A 18 5.16 4.57 7.52
N GLY A 19 4.21 4.13 8.37
CA GLY A 19 3.70 2.76 8.30
C GLY A 19 4.75 1.67 8.52
N ASN A 20 5.87 1.93 9.21
CA ASN A 20 6.90 0.93 9.48
C ASN A 20 6.36 -0.32 10.20
N PHE A 21 5.31 -0.16 11.02
CA PHE A 21 4.62 -1.31 11.63
C PHE A 21 3.95 -2.23 10.61
N VAL A 22 3.47 -1.70 9.47
CA VAL A 22 2.92 -2.50 8.37
C VAL A 22 4.01 -3.37 7.77
N ARG A 23 5.17 -2.76 7.47
CA ARG A 23 6.33 -3.49 6.96
C ARG A 23 6.77 -4.59 7.92
N ARG A 24 7.00 -4.26 9.19
CA ARG A 24 7.41 -5.23 10.23
C ARG A 24 6.39 -6.35 10.44
N HIS A 25 5.10 -6.04 10.38
CA HIS A 25 4.05 -7.05 10.44
C HIS A 25 4.18 -8.04 9.28
N ILE A 26 4.38 -7.55 8.06
CA ILE A 26 4.57 -8.42 6.88
C ILE A 26 5.87 -9.21 6.98
N GLU A 27 6.96 -8.60 7.46
CA GLU A 27 8.25 -9.27 7.69
C GLU A 27 8.17 -10.38 8.75
N ALA A 28 7.23 -10.29 9.68
CA ALA A 28 6.99 -11.30 10.71
C ALA A 28 6.11 -12.48 10.22
N LEU A 29 5.55 -12.41 9.02
CA LEU A 29 4.79 -13.53 8.46
C LEU A 29 5.71 -14.73 8.17
N PRO A 30 5.18 -15.97 8.21
CA PRO A 30 5.96 -17.15 7.83
C PRO A 30 6.55 -17.00 6.43
N THR A 31 7.77 -17.50 6.23
CA THR A 31 8.49 -17.39 4.94
C THR A 31 7.77 -18.05 3.76
N ALA A 32 6.85 -18.98 4.03
CA ALA A 32 5.97 -19.61 3.03
C ALA A 32 4.84 -18.68 2.54
N VAL A 33 4.70 -17.49 3.10
CA VAL A 33 3.73 -16.47 2.69
C VAL A 33 4.37 -15.52 1.69
N GLU A 34 3.89 -15.56 0.45
CA GLU A 34 4.28 -14.63 -0.60
C GLU A 34 3.52 -13.31 -0.41
N SER A 35 4.22 -12.25 -0.02
CA SER A 35 3.61 -10.97 0.32
C SER A 35 3.88 -9.92 -0.77
N THR A 36 2.81 -9.30 -1.28
CA THR A 36 2.90 -8.16 -2.22
C THR A 36 2.24 -6.93 -1.61
N VAL A 37 2.94 -5.81 -1.55
CA VAL A 37 2.44 -4.54 -1.01
C VAL A 37 2.15 -3.57 -2.14
N LEU A 38 0.93 -3.03 -2.18
CA LEU A 38 0.58 -1.85 -2.98
C LEU A 38 0.49 -0.63 -2.07
N HIS A 39 1.27 0.39 -2.36
CA HIS A 39 1.23 1.67 -1.68
C HIS A 39 1.13 2.82 -2.68
N VAL A 40 0.14 3.70 -2.51
CA VAL A 40 -0.03 4.91 -3.31
C VAL A 40 0.16 6.13 -2.43
N TRP A 41 1.08 7.01 -2.80
CA TRP A 41 1.39 8.23 -2.07
C TRP A 41 1.16 9.49 -2.92
N PRO A 42 0.38 10.47 -2.45
CA PRO A 42 0.29 11.76 -3.11
C PRO A 42 1.53 12.60 -2.81
N SER A 43 2.15 13.12 -3.87
CA SER A 43 3.39 13.87 -3.83
C SER A 43 3.29 15.15 -4.66
N ALA A 44 3.91 16.22 -4.15
CA ALA A 44 4.11 17.48 -4.87
C ALA A 44 5.30 17.40 -5.85
N ARG A 45 6.23 16.45 -5.65
CA ARG A 45 7.35 16.22 -6.57
C ARG A 45 6.82 15.54 -7.82
N LYS A 46 7.45 15.77 -8.99
CA LYS A 46 7.02 15.17 -10.27
C LYS A 46 6.75 13.68 -10.07
N ALA A 47 5.50 13.28 -10.32
CA ALA A 47 4.94 11.93 -10.15
C ALA A 47 5.49 10.93 -11.18
N ARG A 48 6.82 10.82 -11.28
CA ARG A 48 7.50 9.85 -12.11
C ARG A 48 8.45 9.06 -11.23
N GLU A 49 7.86 8.04 -10.62
CA GLU A 49 8.51 6.79 -10.26
C GLU A 49 7.36 5.79 -10.12
N VAL A 50 7.11 5.05 -11.21
CA VAL A 50 6.59 3.70 -11.06
C VAL A 50 7.83 2.91 -10.69
N GLY A 51 8.08 2.79 -9.39
CA GLY A 51 9.13 1.89 -8.92
C GLY A 51 8.76 0.50 -9.42
N ALA A 52 9.43 0.04 -10.47
CA ALA A 52 9.67 -1.38 -10.61
C ALA A 52 10.28 -1.82 -9.28
N ALA A 53 9.77 -2.92 -8.71
CA ALA A 53 10.28 -3.49 -7.48
C ALA A 53 11.81 -3.45 -7.52
N GLU A 54 12.44 -2.66 -6.65
CA GLU A 54 13.86 -2.83 -6.38
C GLU A 54 13.98 -4.22 -5.74
N PRO A 55 14.55 -5.22 -6.43
CA PRO A 55 14.83 -6.50 -5.79
C PRO A 55 16.07 -6.23 -4.92
N GLY A 56 15.86 -5.70 -3.70
CA GLY A 56 16.94 -5.01 -3.04
C GLY A 56 16.77 -4.74 -1.55
N SER A 57 16.38 -5.75 -0.78
CA SER A 57 17.09 -6.05 0.48
C SER A 57 16.68 -7.45 0.94
N LEU A 58 17.60 -8.38 0.78
CA LEU A 58 17.50 -9.77 1.24
C LEU A 58 17.45 -9.79 2.77
N GLY A 59 16.26 -9.56 3.32
CA GLY A 59 15.84 -10.12 4.61
C GLY A 59 15.11 -11.45 4.39
N PRO A 60 14.89 -12.26 5.45
CA PRO A 60 14.26 -13.58 5.36
C PRO A 60 12.81 -13.59 4.81
N SER A 61 12.21 -12.42 4.55
CA SER A 61 10.91 -12.25 3.89
C SER A 61 11.05 -11.44 2.60
N SER A 62 10.87 -12.07 1.43
CA SER A 62 10.89 -11.39 0.13
C SER A 62 9.57 -10.65 -0.13
N ILE A 63 9.43 -9.45 0.44
CA ILE A 63 8.26 -8.60 0.20
C ILE A 63 8.38 -7.97 -1.19
N ARG A 64 7.38 -8.19 -2.05
CA ARG A 64 7.27 -7.48 -3.33
C ARG A 64 6.59 -6.13 -3.10
N GLU A 65 7.33 -5.03 -3.22
CA GLU A 65 6.80 -3.68 -3.04
C GLU A 65 6.43 -3.02 -4.37
N VAL A 66 5.24 -2.44 -4.44
CA VAL A 66 4.76 -1.62 -5.56
C VAL A 66 4.34 -0.27 -5.01
N ILE A 67 5.24 0.71 -5.12
CA ILE A 67 5.04 2.08 -4.62
C ILE A 67 4.78 3.02 -5.81
N SER A 68 3.72 3.79 -5.72
CA SER A 68 3.29 4.71 -6.78
C SER A 68 3.00 6.09 -6.24
N TYR A 69 3.51 7.10 -6.92
CA TYR A 69 3.26 8.49 -6.55
C TYR A 69 2.18 9.10 -7.46
N VAL A 70 1.18 9.74 -6.87
CA VAL A 70 0.15 10.52 -7.58
C VAL A 70 0.33 12.00 -7.30
N LYS A 71 -0.15 12.88 -8.19
CA LYS A 71 -0.10 14.32 -7.93
C LYS A 71 -0.94 14.66 -6.69
N ASP A 72 -0.35 15.39 -5.75
CA ASP A 72 -1.06 15.91 -4.58
C ASP A 72 -1.94 17.11 -4.96
N LEU A 73 -3.07 16.82 -5.60
CA LEU A 73 -4.06 17.80 -6.03
C LEU A 73 -5.46 17.34 -5.60
N PRO A 74 -6.37 18.26 -5.24
CA PRO A 74 -7.75 17.93 -4.91
C PRO A 74 -8.56 17.50 -6.16
N PRO A 75 -9.49 16.54 -6.07
CA PRO A 75 -9.69 15.64 -4.92
C PRO A 75 -8.62 14.53 -4.89
N ARG A 76 -7.90 14.47 -3.77
CA ARG A 76 -6.75 13.57 -3.55
C ARG A 76 -7.15 12.09 -3.49
N HIS A 77 -8.27 11.79 -2.85
CA HIS A 77 -8.75 10.42 -2.66
C HIS A 77 -9.06 9.72 -3.99
N TRP A 78 -9.73 10.38 -4.95
CA TRP A 78 -10.00 9.80 -6.27
C TRP A 78 -8.72 9.45 -7.05
N ARG A 79 -7.71 10.33 -7.00
CA ARG A 79 -6.43 10.05 -7.68
C ARG A 79 -5.74 8.84 -7.08
N THR A 80 -5.78 8.75 -5.75
CA THR A 80 -5.16 7.65 -4.99
C THR A 80 -5.89 6.33 -5.26
N GLU A 81 -7.22 6.33 -5.17
CA GLU A 81 -8.09 5.20 -5.45
C GLU A 81 -7.97 4.71 -6.89
N TRP A 82 -7.96 5.62 -7.87
CA TRP A 82 -7.76 5.27 -9.27
C TRP A 82 -6.40 4.60 -9.50
N ALA A 83 -5.34 5.10 -8.84
CA ALA A 83 -4.03 4.48 -8.93
C ALA A 83 -4.00 3.06 -8.33
N TYR A 84 -4.66 2.82 -7.18
CA TYR A 84 -4.82 1.47 -6.64
C TYR A 84 -5.55 0.55 -7.63
N HIS A 85 -6.68 0.98 -8.19
CA HIS A 85 -7.43 0.21 -9.19
C HIS A 85 -6.61 -0.09 -10.44
N LYS A 86 -5.79 0.86 -10.89
CA LYS A 86 -4.88 0.67 -12.02
C LYS A 86 -3.84 -0.41 -11.71
N HIS A 87 -3.23 -0.40 -10.53
CA HIS A 87 -2.26 -1.43 -10.11
C HIS A 87 -2.90 -2.81 -9.95
N MET A 88 -4.07 -2.89 -9.32
CA MET A 88 -4.82 -4.14 -9.20
C MET A 88 -5.22 -4.69 -10.57
N SER A 89 -5.67 -3.83 -11.48
CA SER A 89 -6.01 -4.22 -12.86
C SER A 89 -4.78 -4.72 -13.63
N ARG A 90 -3.61 -4.12 -13.40
CA ARG A 90 -2.35 -4.57 -13.99
C ARG A 90 -1.95 -5.94 -13.45
N LEU A 91 -1.95 -6.12 -12.13
CA LEU A 91 -1.67 -7.42 -11.50
C LEU A 91 -2.60 -8.51 -12.04
N ARG A 92 -3.90 -8.23 -12.18
CA ARG A 92 -4.86 -9.17 -12.76
C ARG A 92 -4.52 -9.54 -14.21
N LYS A 93 -4.12 -8.57 -15.04
CA LYS A 93 -3.67 -8.81 -16.42
C LYS A 93 -2.38 -9.63 -16.49
N GLU A 94 -1.51 -9.50 -15.48
CA GLU A 94 -0.30 -10.30 -15.30
C GLU A 94 -0.60 -11.72 -14.75
N GLY A 95 -1.88 -12.07 -14.54
CA GLY A 95 -2.29 -13.39 -14.02
C GLY A 95 -2.07 -13.55 -12.51
N TYR A 96 -1.82 -12.46 -11.78
CA TYR A 96 -1.67 -12.50 -10.32
C TYR A 96 -3.02 -12.76 -9.64
N VAL A 97 -3.09 -13.82 -8.84
CA VAL A 97 -4.26 -14.22 -8.06
C VAL A 97 -3.84 -14.35 -6.59
N PRO A 98 -4.25 -13.43 -5.70
CA PRO A 98 -3.98 -13.55 -4.28
C PRO A 98 -4.98 -14.51 -3.62
N ASP A 99 -4.53 -15.26 -2.60
CA ASP A 99 -5.40 -16.05 -1.73
C ASP A 99 -6.11 -15.15 -0.70
N LEU A 100 -5.47 -14.03 -0.32
CA LEU A 100 -5.98 -13.06 0.65
C LEU A 100 -5.66 -11.63 0.19
N VAL A 101 -6.64 -10.74 0.28
CA VAL A 101 -6.43 -9.29 0.19
C VAL A 101 -6.54 -8.70 1.59
N HIS A 102 -5.48 -8.05 2.06
CA HIS A 102 -5.41 -7.48 3.40
C HIS A 102 -5.21 -5.96 3.33
N LEU A 103 -6.17 -5.21 3.85
CA LEU A 103 -6.08 -3.76 3.95
C LEU A 103 -5.35 -3.35 5.23
N HIS A 104 -4.24 -2.65 5.10
CA HIS A 104 -3.55 -1.97 6.19
C HIS A 104 -3.91 -0.50 6.20
N VAL A 105 -4.45 -0.05 7.33
CA VAL A 105 -4.83 1.34 7.59
C VAL A 105 -5.79 1.86 6.51
N ALA A 106 -7.09 1.71 6.73
CA ALA A 106 -8.09 2.40 5.91
C ALA A 106 -7.89 3.92 6.10
N ALA A 107 -7.21 4.59 5.17
CA ALA A 107 -6.76 5.96 5.36
C ALA A 107 -7.47 6.96 4.43
N GLU A 108 -7.01 8.22 4.54
CA GLU A 108 -7.83 9.42 4.43
C GLU A 108 -9.04 9.33 5.34
N ALA A 109 -8.94 8.48 6.35
CA ALA A 109 -10.01 7.84 7.02
C ALA A 109 -9.46 7.16 8.26
N ALA A 110 -10.17 6.74 9.27
CA ALA A 110 -11.44 6.06 9.30
C ALA A 110 -12.74 6.70 8.76
N ARG A 111 -12.81 7.69 7.86
CA ARG A 111 -12.67 9.13 8.12
C ARG A 111 -13.95 9.52 8.72
N PRO A 112 -13.84 10.60 9.49
CA PRO A 112 -14.49 10.51 10.78
C PRO A 112 -14.36 9.09 11.36
N ALA A 113 -13.21 8.63 11.86
CA ALA A 113 -12.90 7.24 12.27
C ALA A 113 -13.83 6.68 13.33
N LEU A 114 -15.05 6.54 12.87
CA LEU A 114 -16.21 7.01 13.59
C LEU A 114 -16.06 8.45 14.20
N LYS A 115 -16.46 9.57 13.55
CA LYS A 115 -16.71 10.92 14.20
C LYS A 115 -17.79 10.88 15.32
N ALA A 116 -18.13 9.68 15.71
CA ALA A 116 -19.46 9.11 15.69
C ALA A 116 -19.53 7.95 16.67
N ALA A 117 -18.39 7.33 16.99
CA ALA A 117 -18.23 6.60 18.24
C ALA A 117 -18.42 7.53 19.45
N GLN A 118 -18.55 8.85 19.22
CA GLN A 118 -18.37 9.93 20.16
C GLN A 118 -19.56 10.87 20.26
N GLN A 119 -20.75 10.39 19.91
CA GLN A 119 -21.97 11.06 20.37
C GLN A 119 -22.86 10.13 21.21
N TRP A 120 -22.65 8.81 21.10
CA TRP A 120 -23.38 7.71 21.70
C TRP A 120 -22.33 6.58 21.90
N ASN A 121 -22.29 5.79 22.97
CA ASN A 121 -23.11 4.58 23.15
C ASN A 121 -23.70 3.95 21.88
#